data_AF-A0A936CRB8-F1
#
_entry.id   AF-A0A936CRB8-F1
#
_cell.length_a   1.000
_cell.length_b   1.000
_cell.length_c   1.000
_cell.angle_alpha   90.00
_cell.angle_beta   90.00
_cell.angle_gamma   90.00
#
_symmetry.space_group_name_H-M   'P 1'
#
loop_
_entity.id
_entity.type
_entity.pdbx_description
1 polymer ?
#
loop_
_entity_poly.entity_id
_entity_poly.type
_entity_poly.pdbx_seq_one_letter_code
_entity_poly.pdbx_strand_id
1 'polypeptide(L)'
;MRYGPDDKFWVVVDPKPYSTLDDLAFAASLRDLELQFKGGLQIDENPTLFTDRQEARIEAYGRLTAMRASQAILRAGRENPDTRIGRVEIYGADGTLVFAADIPQEVD
;
A
#
# COMPACT_ATOMS: atom_id res chain seq x y z
N MET A 1 4.53 23.60 8.48
CA MET A 1 3.10 23.84 8.20
C MET A 1 2.32 23.28 9.41
N ARG A 2 1.38 24.03 10.01
CA ARG A 2 0.66 23.57 11.21
C ARG A 2 -0.76 23.20 10.79
N TYR A 3 -1.08 21.89 10.77
CA TYR A 3 -2.42 21.40 10.45
C TYR A 3 -3.34 21.61 11.66
N GLY A 4 -4.44 22.33 11.44
CA GLY A 4 -5.56 22.38 12.36
C GLY A 4 -6.39 21.07 12.32
N PRO A 5 -7.30 20.86 13.28
CA PRO A 5 -8.09 19.64 13.39
C PRO A 5 -8.95 19.31 12.17
N ASP A 6 -9.34 20.34 11.42
CA ASP A 6 -10.25 20.24 10.27
C ASP A 6 -9.53 20.46 8.92
N ASP A 7 -8.23 20.78 8.94
CA ASP A 7 -7.43 20.87 7.72
C ASP A 7 -7.29 19.49 7.09
N LYS A 8 -7.48 19.44 5.77
CA LYS A 8 -7.44 18.20 5.01
C LYS A 8 -6.02 17.83 4.61
N PHE A 9 -5.71 16.56 4.74
CA PHE A 9 -4.53 15.90 4.21
C PHE A 9 -4.98 14.61 3.51
N TRP A 10 -4.04 13.95 2.85
CA TRP A 10 -4.27 12.66 2.22
C TRP A 10 -3.74 11.55 3.10
N VAL A 11 -4.51 10.47 3.19
CA VAL A 11 -4.13 9.25 3.90
C VAL A 11 -3.99 8.15 2.88
N VAL A 12 -2.89 7.40 2.97
CA VAL A 12 -2.67 6.18 2.21
C VAL A 12 -2.59 5.01 3.16
N VAL A 13 -3.35 3.94 2.89
CA VAL A 13 -3.32 2.69 3.64
C VAL A 13 -2.86 1.54 2.75
N ASP A 14 -2.43 0.45 3.37
CA ASP A 14 -2.04 -0.77 2.65
C ASP A 14 -3.27 -1.43 1.98
N PRO A 15 -3.10 -1.98 0.76
CA PRO A 15 -4.19 -2.60 0.03
C PRO A 15 -4.61 -3.93 0.65
N LYS A 16 -5.91 -4.22 0.56
CA LYS A 16 -6.48 -5.56 0.71
C LYS A 16 -6.67 -6.19 -0.68
N PRO A 17 -6.87 -7.52 -0.78
CA PRO A 17 -6.91 -8.22 -2.06
C PRO A 17 -7.88 -7.65 -3.12
N TYR A 18 -8.97 -7.02 -2.69
CA TYR A 18 -9.99 -6.43 -3.58
C TYR A 18 -9.97 -4.91 -3.60
N SER A 19 -8.96 -4.28 -2.98
CA SER A 19 -8.87 -2.83 -2.94
C SER A 19 -8.64 -2.22 -4.32
N THR A 20 -9.24 -1.06 -4.50
CA THR A 20 -9.02 -0.12 -5.60
C THR A 20 -8.20 1.07 -5.10
N LEU A 21 -7.64 1.86 -6.02
CA LEU A 21 -6.83 3.03 -5.66
C LEU A 21 -7.58 3.99 -4.72
N ASP A 22 -8.88 4.17 -4.94
CA ASP A 22 -9.70 5.10 -4.16
C ASP A 22 -10.01 4.55 -2.74
N ASP A 23 -9.88 3.23 -2.51
CA ASP A 23 -9.94 2.64 -1.17
C ASP A 23 -8.65 2.92 -0.38
N LEU A 24 -7.52 3.08 -1.08
CA LEU A 24 -6.22 3.29 -0.45
C LEU A 24 -5.95 4.78 -0.16
N ALA A 25 -6.27 5.66 -1.12
CA ALA A 25 -5.91 7.08 -1.05
C ALA A 25 -7.15 7.97 -0.89
N PHE A 26 -7.36 8.50 0.32
CA PHE A 26 -8.51 9.34 0.63
C PHE A 26 -8.11 10.60 1.39
N ALA A 27 -8.91 11.66 1.25
CA ALA A 27 -8.72 12.89 1.99
C ALA A 27 -9.41 12.82 3.35
N ALA A 28 -8.70 13.19 4.41
CA ALA A 28 -9.21 13.20 5.78
C ALA A 28 -8.67 14.41 6.54
N SER A 29 -9.43 14.88 7.53
CA SER A 29 -8.89 15.72 8.60
C SER A 29 -8.41 14.85 9.77
N LEU A 30 -7.80 15.45 10.80
CA LEU A 30 -7.43 14.71 12.02
C LEU A 30 -8.67 14.09 12.69
N ARG A 31 -9.80 14.81 12.67
CA ARG A 31 -11.07 14.32 13.21
C ARG A 31 -11.61 13.14 12.39
N ASP A 32 -11.56 13.23 11.06
CA ASP A 32 -12.00 12.12 10.20
C ASP A 32 -11.13 10.89 10.39
N LEU A 33 -9.80 11.07 10.50
CA LEU A 33 -8.87 9.97 10.71
C LEU A 33 -9.11 9.28 12.06
N GLU A 34 -9.39 10.03 13.13
CA GLU A 34 -9.80 9.45 14.41
C GLU A 34 -11.06 8.58 14.27
N LEU A 35 -12.03 9.02 13.46
CA LEU A 35 -13.23 8.24 13.18
C LEU A 35 -12.92 6.98 12.35
N GLN A 36 -11.97 7.03 11.41
CA GLN A 36 -11.52 5.85 10.68
C GLN A 36 -10.93 4.79 11.62
N PHE A 37 -10.07 5.20 12.57
CA PHE A 37 -9.54 4.28 13.59
C PHE A 37 -10.64 3.69 14.47
N LYS A 38 -11.61 4.51 14.91
CA LYS A 38 -12.79 4.02 15.65
C LYS A 38 -13.67 3.09 14.80
N GLY A 39 -13.69 3.30 13.50
CA GLY A 39 -14.40 2.50 12.50
C GLY A 39 -13.70 1.20 12.12
N GLY A 40 -12.49 0.97 12.63
CA GLY A 40 -11.77 -0.29 12.46
C GLY A 40 -10.51 -0.22 11.61
N LEU A 41 -10.10 0.96 11.11
CA LEU A 41 -8.76 1.14 10.55
C LEU A 41 -7.73 0.76 11.62
N GLN A 42 -6.80 -0.12 11.27
CA GLN A 42 -5.74 -0.58 12.15
C GLN A 42 -4.41 0.09 11.81
N ILE A 43 -3.51 0.15 12.80
CA ILE A 43 -2.17 0.73 12.60
C ILE A 43 -1.28 -0.13 11.69
N ASP A 44 -1.53 -1.45 11.65
CA ASP A 44 -0.83 -2.40 10.78
C ASP A 44 -1.30 -2.33 9.32
N GLU A 45 -2.42 -1.63 9.04
CA GLU A 45 -2.79 -1.17 7.69
C GLU A 45 -1.94 0.04 7.23
N ASN A 46 -0.89 0.38 7.98
CA ASN A 46 0.18 1.34 7.66
C ASN A 46 -0.33 2.72 7.15
N PRO A 47 -1.24 3.40 7.88
CA PRO A 47 -1.76 4.69 7.47
C PRO A 47 -0.65 5.74 7.41
N THR A 48 -0.41 6.28 6.22
CA THR A 48 0.65 7.24 5.92
C THR A 48 0.03 8.56 5.45
N LEU A 49 0.53 9.68 6.00
CA LEU A 49 -0.05 11.00 5.76
C LEU A 49 0.75 11.77 4.70
N PHE A 50 0.03 12.40 3.78
CA PHE A 50 0.58 13.20 2.69
C PHE A 50 -0.10 14.57 2.65
N THR A 51 0.68 15.60 2.33
CA THR A 51 0.15 16.95 2.15
C THR A 51 -0.27 17.22 0.71
N ASP A 52 0.29 16.48 -0.25
CA ASP A 52 -0.02 16.58 -1.67
C ASP A 52 -0.82 15.37 -2.18
N ARG A 53 -1.77 15.63 -3.08
CA ARG A 53 -2.63 14.58 -3.66
C ARG A 53 -1.88 13.67 -4.62
N GLN A 54 -1.00 14.22 -5.44
CA GLN A 54 -0.26 13.44 -6.42
C GLN A 54 0.71 12.49 -5.73
N GLU A 55 1.43 12.96 -4.72
CA GLU A 55 2.30 12.12 -3.90
C GLU A 55 1.53 10.95 -3.28
N ALA A 56 0.38 11.22 -2.65
CA ALA A 56 -0.48 10.18 -2.07
C ALA A 56 -0.96 9.16 -3.12
N ARG A 57 -1.35 9.62 -4.32
CA ARG A 57 -1.80 8.73 -5.40
C ARG A 57 -0.68 7.86 -5.93
N ILE A 58 0.55 8.40 -6.04
CA ILE A 58 1.73 7.65 -6.48
C ILE A 58 2.05 6.55 -5.47
N GLU A 59 2.06 6.88 -4.18
CA GLU A 59 2.28 5.91 -3.10
C GLU A 59 1.23 4.79 -3.12
N ALA A 60 -0.06 5.16 -3.14
CA ALA A 60 -1.15 4.18 -3.17
C ALA A 60 -1.07 3.27 -4.39
N TYR A 61 -0.71 3.83 -5.55
CA TYR A 61 -0.49 3.04 -6.76
C TYR A 61 0.67 2.05 -6.61
N GLY A 62 1.79 2.50 -6.02
CA GLY A 62 2.94 1.66 -5.70
C GLY A 62 2.56 0.48 -4.80
N ARG A 63 1.89 0.74 -3.68
CA ARG A 63 1.43 -0.31 -2.74
C ARG A 63 0.44 -1.29 -3.39
N LEU A 64 -0.53 -0.79 -4.16
CA LEU A 64 -1.49 -1.64 -4.85
C LEU A 64 -0.83 -2.54 -5.89
N THR A 65 0.14 -2.00 -6.64
CA THR A 65 0.90 -2.75 -7.66
C THR A 65 1.74 -3.84 -7.00
N ALA A 66 2.42 -3.50 -5.91
CA ALA A 66 3.19 -4.44 -5.10
C ALA A 66 2.37 -5.64 -4.59
N MET A 67 1.21 -5.38 -4.01
CA MET A 67 0.31 -6.44 -3.54
C MET A 67 -0.13 -7.34 -4.70
N ARG A 68 -0.53 -6.75 -5.83
CA ARG A 68 -0.97 -7.51 -7.01
C ARG A 68 0.16 -8.36 -7.61
N ALA A 69 1.37 -7.83 -7.69
CA ALA A 69 2.54 -8.57 -8.13
C ALA A 69 2.81 -9.76 -7.19
N SER A 70 2.79 -9.52 -5.87
CA SER A 70 2.97 -10.57 -4.85
C SER A 70 1.92 -11.67 -4.97
N GLN A 71 0.65 -11.32 -5.19
CA GLN A 71 -0.42 -12.29 -5.40
C GLN A 71 -0.24 -13.11 -6.68
N ALA A 72 0.15 -12.46 -7.78
CA ALA A 72 0.42 -13.16 -9.04
C ALA A 72 1.58 -14.17 -8.89
N ILE A 73 2.61 -13.79 -8.15
CA ILE A 73 3.76 -14.64 -7.84
C ILE A 73 3.37 -15.82 -6.95
N LEU A 74 2.64 -15.59 -5.86
CA LEU A 74 2.14 -16.66 -4.98
C LEU A 74 1.27 -17.64 -5.76
N ARG A 75 0.44 -17.14 -6.69
CA ARG A 75 -0.37 -17.98 -7.58
C ARG A 75 0.51 -18.82 -8.51
N ALA A 76 1.50 -18.21 -9.17
CA ALA A 76 2.41 -18.92 -10.06
C ALA A 76 3.25 -19.99 -9.32
N GLY A 77 3.73 -19.68 -8.11
CA GLY A 77 4.46 -20.65 -7.28
C GLY A 77 3.58 -21.82 -6.81
N ARG A 78 2.28 -21.59 -6.54
CA ARG A 78 1.33 -22.68 -6.28
C ARG A 78 1.09 -23.56 -7.52
N GLU A 79 1.07 -22.96 -8.71
CA GLU A 79 0.88 -23.67 -9.97
C GLU A 79 2.16 -24.43 -10.40
N ASN A 80 3.36 -23.96 -10.01
CA ASN A 80 4.65 -24.61 -10.25
C ASN A 80 5.56 -24.54 -9.01
N PRO A 81 5.52 -25.56 -8.12
CA PRO A 81 6.22 -25.57 -6.82
C PRO A 81 7.74 -25.42 -6.90
N ASP A 82 8.34 -25.74 -8.04
CA ASP A 82 9.80 -25.61 -8.25
C ASP A 82 10.22 -24.15 -8.51
N THR A 83 9.28 -23.26 -8.77
CA THR A 83 9.54 -21.84 -9.02
C THR A 83 9.72 -21.09 -7.69
N ARG A 84 10.96 -20.93 -7.25
CA ARG A 84 11.30 -20.16 -6.05
C ARG A 84 11.47 -18.69 -6.38
N ILE A 85 10.52 -17.86 -5.97
CA ILE A 85 10.63 -16.40 -6.05
C ILE A 85 10.87 -15.86 -4.63
N GLY A 86 12.10 -15.42 -4.35
CA GLY A 86 12.48 -14.92 -3.02
C GLY A 86 12.21 -13.44 -2.81
N ARG A 87 12.06 -12.66 -3.89
CA ARG A 87 11.98 -11.20 -3.83
C ARG A 87 11.25 -10.64 -5.05
N VAL A 88 10.47 -9.58 -4.82
CA VAL A 88 9.80 -8.79 -5.85
C VAL A 88 10.43 -7.42 -5.87
N GLU A 89 10.78 -6.95 -7.06
CA GLU A 89 11.25 -5.58 -7.28
C GLU A 89 10.43 -4.96 -8.40
N ILE A 90 9.97 -3.74 -8.19
CA ILE A 90 9.27 -2.95 -9.20
C ILE A 90 10.11 -1.73 -9.48
N TYR A 91 10.36 -1.49 -10.77
CA TYR A 91 11.12 -0.35 -11.25
C TYR A 91 10.19 0.64 -11.95
N GLY A 92 10.42 1.92 -11.74
CA GLY A 92 9.81 3.01 -12.49
C GLY A 92 10.30 3.01 -13.94
N ALA A 93 9.65 3.81 -14.79
CA ALA A 93 10.01 3.94 -16.20
C ALA A 93 11.43 4.50 -16.41
N ASP A 94 11.97 5.21 -15.42
CA ASP A 94 13.33 5.74 -15.35
C ASP A 94 14.36 4.74 -14.81
N GLY A 95 13.93 3.52 -14.46
CA GLY A 95 14.77 2.49 -13.86
C GLY A 95 14.98 2.65 -12.34
N THR A 96 14.31 3.60 -11.68
CA THR A 96 14.38 3.75 -10.23
C THR A 96 13.63 2.61 -9.54
N LEU A 97 14.22 1.97 -8.53
CA LEU A 97 13.52 0.98 -7.71
C LEU A 97 12.40 1.70 -6.93
N VAL A 98 11.15 1.45 -7.28
CA VAL A 98 9.98 2.06 -6.64
C VAL A 98 9.37 1.18 -5.55
N PHE A 99 9.68 -0.11 -5.56
CA PHE A 99 9.22 -1.04 -4.53
C PHE A 99 10.12 -2.28 -4.49
N ALA A 100 10.37 -2.79 -3.28
CA ALA A 100 10.92 -4.12 -3.09
C ALA A 100 10.28 -4.80 -1.88
N ALA A 101 9.96 -6.08 -2.02
CA ALA A 101 9.55 -6.92 -0.90
C ALA A 101 10.14 -8.31 -1.01
N ASP A 102 10.65 -8.81 0.11
CA ASP A 102 11.04 -10.20 0.26
C ASP A 102 9.77 -11.03 0.52
N ILE A 103 9.68 -12.19 -0.14
CA ILE A 103 8.53 -13.08 0.04
C ILE A 103 8.86 -14.04 1.18
N PRO A 104 8.14 -13.99 2.32
CA PRO A 104 8.39 -14.90 3.43
C PRO A 104 8.19 -16.33 2.95
N GLN A 105 9.20 -17.17 3.16
CA GLN A 105 9.08 -18.60 2.90
C GLN A 105 8.39 -19.23 4.11
N GLU A 106 7.33 -19.99 3.89
CA GLU A 106 6.86 -20.91 4.93
C GLU A 106 7.98 -21.90 5.20
N VAL A 107 8.46 -21.90 6.44
CA VAL A 107 9.41 -22.89 6.96
C VAL A 107 8.54 -24.01 7.53
N ASP A 108 8.59 -25.18 6.90
CA ASP A 108 8.02 -26.43 7.45
C ASP A 108 8.64 -26.79 8.81
#